data_AF-K1S324-F1
#
_entry.id   AF-K1S324-F1
#
_cell.length_a   1.000
_cell.length_b   1.000
_cell.length_c   1.000
_cell.angle_alpha   90.00
_cell.angle_beta   90.00
_cell.angle_gamma   90.00
#
_symmetry.space_group_name_H-M   'P 1'
#
loop_
_entity.id
_entity.type
_entity.pdbx_description
1 polymer ?
#
loop_
_entity_poly.entity_id
_entity_poly.type
_entity_poly.pdbx_seq_one_letter_code
_entity_poly.pdbx_strand_id
1 'polypeptide(L)'
;GRSYVDMTAGTVKEYGYPGNFSDNVTLSYSSEMNLTANGATGMTAYFTCFPFEVAAGETFTVTVTTASKIFTKTVTVQEGRPLAFAAGDSSTFAVDMTDAAEEATETLSGDYVITATQSEITYAMSSLADGSRLAPVVITPSNPYKTGDETLIWTITKSGDNYTISQGENYLSWESDNSATTSTTPYELVITKNKSEGTYQIASAATPSRILAKNDQAALGFGFYTGSQTKDLTLIPAEYVKLPEITLDQTTLTLSYNDTETHYIPR
;
A
#
# COMPACT_ATOMS: atom_id res chain seq x y z
N GLY A 1 20.48 -7.27 9.12
CA GLY A 1 19.89 -8.62 8.98
C GLY A 1 18.53 -8.61 9.61
N ARG A 2 17.54 -9.31 9.03
CA ARG A 2 16.20 -9.42 9.63
C ARG A 2 16.26 -10.38 10.81
N SER A 3 16.62 -9.87 11.97
CA SER A 3 16.61 -10.60 13.22
C SER A 3 15.67 -9.87 14.18
N TYR A 4 14.92 -10.64 14.98
CA TYR A 4 14.23 -10.08 16.14
C TYR A 4 14.80 -10.69 17.42
N VAL A 5 14.83 -9.89 18.47
CA VAL A 5 15.19 -10.34 19.80
C VAL A 5 13.90 -10.83 20.46
N ASP A 6 13.80 -12.14 20.64
CA ASP A 6 12.78 -12.73 21.50
C ASP A 6 13.16 -12.45 22.95
N MET A 7 12.61 -11.37 23.52
CA MET A 7 12.90 -10.97 24.89
C MET A 7 12.39 -11.97 25.95
N THR A 8 11.45 -12.85 25.59
CA THR A 8 10.92 -13.88 26.49
C THR A 8 11.88 -15.06 26.55
N ALA A 9 12.42 -15.47 25.41
CA ALA A 9 13.39 -16.55 25.32
C ALA A 9 14.86 -16.09 25.53
N GLY A 10 15.12 -14.79 25.51
CA GLY A 10 16.48 -14.24 25.53
C GLY A 10 17.30 -14.64 24.30
N THR A 11 16.65 -14.88 23.16
CA THR A 11 17.31 -15.40 21.95
C THR A 11 17.14 -14.43 20.78
N VAL A 12 18.18 -14.34 19.95
CA VAL A 12 18.08 -13.68 18.65
C VAL A 12 17.61 -14.71 17.65
N LYS A 13 16.45 -14.48 17.04
CA LYS A 13 15.92 -15.32 15.96
C LYS A 13 16.12 -14.58 14.64
N GLU A 14 16.89 -15.20 13.75
CA GLU A 14 17.13 -14.71 12.40
C GLU A 14 16.01 -15.21 11.48
N TYR A 15 15.39 -14.29 10.74
CA TYR A 15 14.34 -14.58 9.77
C TYR A 15 14.75 -14.08 8.39
N GLY A 16 15.19 -14.99 7.52
CA GLY A 16 15.57 -14.65 6.15
C GLY A 16 16.60 -15.61 5.55
N TYR A 17 16.95 -15.39 4.28
CA TYR A 17 18.03 -16.12 3.63
C TYR A 17 19.39 -15.68 4.20
N PRO A 18 20.27 -16.61 4.61
CA PRO A 18 21.65 -16.30 4.95
C PRO A 18 22.34 -15.53 3.81
N GLY A 19 22.96 -14.39 4.11
CA GLY A 19 23.67 -13.56 3.14
C GLY A 19 22.94 -12.30 2.65
N ASN A 20 21.67 -12.10 3.05
CA ASN A 20 20.98 -10.82 2.81
C ASN A 20 21.24 -9.85 3.97
N PHE A 21 22.30 -9.05 3.83
CA PHE A 21 22.53 -7.91 4.71
C PHE A 21 21.48 -6.84 4.41
N SER A 22 20.95 -6.24 5.46
CA SER A 22 20.05 -5.09 5.36
C SER A 22 20.78 -3.91 5.99
N ASP A 23 20.92 -2.82 5.25
CA ASP A 23 21.61 -1.60 5.69
C ASP A 23 20.71 -0.72 6.57
N ASN A 24 19.74 -1.33 7.23
CA ASN A 24 18.76 -0.66 8.08
C ASN A 24 18.40 -1.48 9.32
N VAL A 25 17.93 -0.74 10.34
CA VAL A 25 17.32 -1.27 11.55
C VAL A 25 15.88 -0.74 11.58
N THR A 26 14.91 -1.64 11.73
CA THR A 26 13.49 -1.27 11.89
C THR A 26 13.03 -1.71 13.27
N LEU A 27 12.50 -0.76 14.04
CA LEU A 27 11.93 -1.00 15.35
C LEU A 27 10.44 -0.72 15.30
N SER A 28 9.64 -1.76 15.47
CA SER A 28 8.18 -1.67 15.50
C SER A 28 7.70 -1.65 16.94
N TYR A 29 7.00 -0.58 17.32
CA TYR A 29 6.42 -0.43 18.65
C TYR A 29 4.91 -0.64 18.56
N SER A 30 4.34 -1.45 19.45
CA SER A 30 2.89 -1.66 19.45
C SER A 30 2.18 -0.40 19.96
N SER A 31 0.94 -0.21 19.50
CA SER A 31 0.04 0.84 20.01
C SER A 31 -0.22 0.69 21.51
N GLU A 32 -0.17 -0.54 22.03
CA GLU A 32 -0.28 -0.86 23.46
C GLU A 32 0.92 -0.40 24.28
N MET A 33 2.08 -0.20 23.65
CA MET A 33 3.30 0.21 24.34
C MET A 33 3.21 1.64 24.87
N ASN A 34 2.14 2.39 24.54
CA ASN A 34 1.86 3.74 25.04
C ASN A 34 3.13 4.58 25.11
N LEU A 35 3.87 4.64 24.00
CA LEU A 35 5.00 5.54 23.84
C LEU A 35 4.47 6.97 23.74
N THR A 36 3.98 7.50 24.86
CA THR A 36 3.84 8.93 25.03
C THR A 36 5.24 9.50 24.99
N ALA A 37 5.50 10.41 24.06
CA ALA A 37 6.64 11.29 24.14
C ALA A 37 6.56 11.97 25.51
N ASN A 38 7.30 11.45 26.50
CA ASN A 38 7.35 12.05 27.82
C ASN A 38 7.89 13.46 27.60
N GLY A 39 7.01 14.45 27.82
CA GLY A 39 7.26 15.83 27.51
C GLY A 39 8.66 16.26 27.94
N ALA A 40 9.37 16.90 27.01
CA ALA A 40 10.71 17.48 27.12
C ALA A 40 11.96 16.58 26.96
N THR A 41 11.89 15.25 27.04
CA THR A 41 13.14 14.41 27.07
C THR A 41 13.42 13.55 25.84
N GLY A 42 12.55 13.56 24.82
CA GLY A 42 12.73 12.76 23.61
C GLY A 42 12.41 11.26 23.81
N MET A 43 12.80 10.43 22.84
CA MET A 43 12.60 8.98 22.84
C MET A 43 13.95 8.26 22.92
N THR A 44 14.03 7.21 23.74
CA THR A 44 15.19 6.31 23.76
C THR A 44 14.78 4.95 23.18
N ALA A 45 15.52 4.51 22.17
CA ALA A 45 15.36 3.21 21.54
C ALA A 45 16.61 2.38 21.77
N TYR A 46 16.44 1.08 21.96
CA TYR A 46 17.55 0.12 22.10
C TYR A 46 17.46 -0.91 20.98
N PHE A 47 18.58 -1.21 20.36
CA PHE A 47 18.69 -2.25 19.34
C PHE A 47 20.07 -2.90 19.40
N THR A 48 20.18 -4.08 18.81
CA THR A 48 21.46 -4.75 18.58
C THR A 48 21.72 -4.84 17.09
N CYS A 49 22.99 -4.79 16.70
CA CYS A 49 23.44 -4.87 15.32
C CYS A 49 24.73 -5.68 15.23
N PHE A 50 25.06 -6.17 14.04
CA PHE A 50 26.42 -6.65 13.79
C PHE A 50 27.40 -5.48 13.87
N PRO A 51 28.69 -5.73 14.18
CA PRO A 51 29.66 -4.65 14.26
C PRO A 51 29.80 -3.90 12.94
N PHE A 52 29.71 -2.57 12.99
CA PHE A 52 29.89 -1.69 11.83
C PHE A 52 30.28 -0.28 12.28
N GLU A 53 30.72 0.54 11.34
CA GLU A 53 31.07 1.95 11.56
C GLU A 53 30.40 2.81 10.49
N VAL A 54 29.91 3.98 10.88
CA VAL A 54 29.60 5.09 9.99
C VAL A 54 30.70 6.13 10.16
N ALA A 55 31.49 6.34 9.12
CA ALA A 55 32.68 7.18 9.19
C ALA A 55 32.31 8.67 9.34
N ALA A 56 33.28 9.47 9.78
CA ALA A 56 33.17 10.92 9.79
C ALA A 56 32.82 11.46 8.37
N GLY A 57 31.88 12.40 8.30
CA GLY A 57 31.40 12.97 7.04
C GLY A 57 30.37 12.12 6.30
N GLU A 58 30.19 10.85 6.66
CA GLU A 58 29.11 10.02 6.11
C GLU A 58 27.76 10.36 6.76
N THR A 59 26.68 9.89 6.15
CA THR A 59 25.32 10.17 6.61
C THR A 59 24.55 8.90 6.92
N PHE A 60 23.68 8.97 7.93
CA PHE A 60 22.62 8.00 8.13
C PHE A 60 21.26 8.72 8.18
N THR A 61 20.19 7.98 7.91
CA THR A 61 18.82 8.52 7.92
C THR A 61 18.01 7.89 9.04
N VAL A 62 17.29 8.72 9.78
CA VAL A 62 16.29 8.29 10.77
C VAL A 62 14.90 8.64 10.25
N THR A 63 14.04 7.63 10.16
CA THR A 63 12.63 7.79 9.81
C THR A 63 11.77 7.36 11.00
N VAL A 64 10.89 8.26 11.46
CA VAL A 64 9.90 8.00 12.49
C VAL A 64 8.52 8.03 11.85
N THR A 65 7.86 6.88 11.80
CA THR A 65 6.50 6.75 11.28
C THR A 65 5.52 6.69 12.44
N THR A 66 4.53 7.57 12.40
CA THR A 66 3.37 7.58 13.31
C THR A 66 2.10 7.23 12.52
N ALA A 67 0.97 7.10 13.21
CA ALA A 67 -0.32 6.83 12.57
C ALA A 67 -0.69 7.87 11.49
N SER A 68 -0.29 9.13 11.66
CA SER A 68 -0.71 10.23 10.78
C SER A 68 0.43 10.96 10.07
N LYS A 69 1.67 10.77 10.50
CA LYS A 69 2.84 11.51 9.98
C LYS A 69 4.08 10.64 9.89
N ILE A 70 4.94 10.95 8.93
CA ILE A 70 6.28 10.41 8.76
C ILE A 70 7.27 11.58 8.92
N PHE A 71 8.26 11.42 9.80
CA PHE A 71 9.34 12.37 10.00
C PHE A 71 10.66 11.76 9.51
N THR A 72 11.39 12.48 8.66
CA THR A 72 12.68 12.00 8.13
C THR A 72 13.79 13.01 8.42
N LYS A 73 14.89 12.52 9.01
CA LYS A 73 16.09 13.32 9.29
C LYS A 73 17.32 12.60 8.74
N THR A 74 18.06 13.27 7.88
CA THR A 74 19.42 12.84 7.50
C THR A 74 20.41 13.50 8.46
N VAL A 75 21.28 12.69 9.05
CA VAL A 75 22.30 13.12 10.02
C VAL A 75 23.66 12.85 9.43
N THR A 76 24.51 13.88 9.38
CA THR A 76 25.93 13.77 9.02
C THR A 76 26.74 13.50 10.28
N VAL A 77 27.56 12.44 10.25
CA VAL A 77 28.48 12.11 11.34
C VAL A 77 29.57 13.16 11.43
N GLN A 78 29.78 13.71 12.62
CA GLN A 78 30.73 14.80 12.84
C GLN A 78 32.18 14.38 12.56
N GLU A 79 32.96 15.31 12.02
CA GLU A 79 34.39 15.14 11.82
C GLU A 79 35.10 14.71 13.11
N GLY A 80 35.97 13.71 13.01
CA GLY A 80 36.73 13.16 14.14
C GLY A 80 35.92 12.37 15.17
N ARG A 81 34.64 12.08 14.93
CA ARG A 81 33.77 11.28 15.81
C ARG A 81 32.95 10.25 15.02
N PRO A 82 33.58 9.18 14.48
CA PRO A 82 32.85 8.13 13.80
C PRO A 82 31.83 7.47 14.73
N LEU A 83 30.70 7.03 14.18
CA LEU A 83 29.71 6.25 14.91
C LEU A 83 30.04 4.77 14.74
N ALA A 84 30.82 4.23 15.68
CA ALA A 84 31.27 2.84 15.67
C ALA A 84 30.47 1.98 16.64
N PHE A 85 29.97 0.83 16.16
CA PHE A 85 29.33 -0.21 16.95
C PHE A 85 30.27 -1.40 17.04
N ALA A 86 31.10 -1.45 18.08
CA ALA A 86 32.07 -2.53 18.28
C ALA A 86 31.43 -3.77 18.94
N ALA A 87 31.97 -4.96 18.65
CA ALA A 87 31.48 -6.21 19.21
C ALA A 87 31.64 -6.22 20.75
N GLY A 88 30.52 -6.38 21.47
CA GLY A 88 30.51 -6.47 22.93
C GLY A 88 30.39 -5.11 23.65
N ASP A 89 30.45 -4.00 22.92
CA ASP A 89 30.32 -2.65 23.47
C ASP A 89 28.90 -2.11 23.31
N SER A 90 28.46 -1.28 24.27
CA SER A 90 27.27 -0.46 24.12
C SER A 90 27.63 0.89 23.52
N SER A 91 26.99 1.25 22.41
CA SER A 91 27.16 2.57 21.78
C SER A 91 25.88 3.39 21.89
N THR A 92 26.02 4.70 22.10
CA THR A 92 24.90 5.63 22.22
C THR A 92 25.08 6.81 21.30
N PHE A 93 24.02 7.18 20.59
CA PHE A 93 23.94 8.42 19.82
C PHE A 93 22.56 9.04 20.01
N ALA A 94 22.45 10.34 19.78
CA ALA A 94 21.20 11.07 19.85
C ALA A 94 20.95 11.77 18.51
N VAL A 95 19.68 11.82 18.12
CA VAL A 95 19.25 12.54 16.91
C VAL A 95 18.24 13.60 17.31
N ASP A 96 18.58 14.85 17.02
CA ASP A 96 17.64 15.95 17.09
C ASP A 96 16.74 15.95 15.85
N MET A 97 15.46 15.68 16.07
CA MET A 97 14.43 15.63 15.03
C MET A 97 13.82 17.01 14.74
N THR A 98 14.34 18.09 15.35
CA THR A 98 13.98 19.46 14.96
C THR A 98 14.27 19.66 13.47
N ASP A 99 13.35 20.28 12.75
CA ASP A 99 13.39 20.47 11.29
C ASP A 99 13.48 19.17 10.47
N ALA A 100 13.08 18.03 11.04
CA ALA A 100 12.88 16.82 10.22
C ALA A 100 11.83 17.09 9.14
N ALA A 101 12.05 16.56 7.94
CA ALA A 101 11.07 16.63 6.88
C ALA A 101 9.80 15.88 7.33
N GLU A 102 8.66 16.57 7.30
CA GLU A 102 7.37 16.04 7.71
C GLU A 102 6.50 15.75 6.48
N GLU A 103 5.93 14.56 6.45
CA GLU A 103 4.95 14.15 5.46
C GLU A 103 3.75 13.49 6.14
N ALA A 104 2.55 13.64 5.60
CA ALA A 104 1.39 12.91 6.11
C ALA A 104 1.51 11.41 5.78
N THR A 105 1.09 10.56 6.72
CA THR A 105 0.86 9.15 6.43
C THR A 105 -0.42 9.05 5.59
N GLU A 106 -0.28 8.56 4.36
CA GLU A 106 -1.42 8.36 3.49
C GLU A 106 -2.32 7.25 4.05
N THR A 107 -3.56 7.62 4.36
CA THR A 107 -4.60 6.67 4.74
C THR A 107 -5.56 6.57 3.57
N LEU A 108 -5.51 5.46 2.85
CA LEU A 108 -6.43 5.19 1.76
C LEU A 108 -7.81 4.85 2.33
N SER A 109 -8.80 5.66 1.99
CA SER A 109 -10.19 5.40 2.33
C SER A 109 -11.12 6.05 1.31
N GLY A 110 -12.15 5.31 0.90
CA GLY A 110 -13.14 5.75 -0.08
C GLY A 110 -13.16 4.85 -1.30
N ASP A 111 -13.80 5.34 -2.36
CA ASP A 111 -14.05 4.58 -3.58
C ASP A 111 -12.95 4.82 -4.62
N TYR A 112 -12.46 3.74 -5.21
CA TYR A 112 -11.36 3.76 -6.17
C TYR A 112 -11.62 2.78 -7.33
N VAL A 113 -11.04 3.08 -8.48
CA VAL A 113 -10.76 2.09 -9.52
C VAL A 113 -9.33 1.61 -9.34
N ILE A 114 -9.15 0.30 -9.23
CA ILE A 114 -7.85 -0.36 -9.15
C ILE A 114 -7.42 -0.70 -10.57
N THR A 115 -6.29 -0.16 -11.01
CA THR A 115 -5.84 -0.34 -12.40
C THR A 115 -4.40 -0.84 -12.50
N ALA A 116 -4.06 -1.42 -13.64
CA ALA A 116 -2.70 -1.72 -14.05
C ALA A 116 -2.49 -1.33 -15.52
N THR A 117 -1.34 -0.76 -15.84
CA THR A 117 -1.00 -0.39 -17.22
C THR A 117 -0.03 -1.39 -17.82
N GLN A 118 -0.38 -1.95 -18.97
CA GLN A 118 0.46 -2.87 -19.73
C GLN A 118 0.49 -2.45 -21.19
N SER A 119 1.69 -2.26 -21.74
CA SER A 119 1.87 -1.89 -23.16
C SER A 119 1.00 -0.69 -23.56
N GLU A 120 1.00 0.36 -22.73
CA GLU A 120 0.21 1.60 -22.88
C GLU A 120 -1.33 1.44 -22.73
N ILE A 121 -1.82 0.22 -22.49
CA ILE A 121 -3.24 -0.04 -22.24
C ILE A 121 -3.47 -0.08 -20.72
N THR A 122 -4.41 0.72 -20.24
CA THR A 122 -4.83 0.70 -18.82
C THR A 122 -6.01 -0.25 -18.65
N TYR A 123 -5.85 -1.22 -17.75
CA TYR A 123 -6.89 -2.17 -17.38
C TYR A 123 -7.37 -1.84 -15.96
N ALA A 124 -8.67 -1.66 -15.79
CA ALA A 124 -9.36 -1.63 -14.50
C ALA A 124 -9.72 -3.06 -14.08
N MET A 125 -9.65 -3.34 -12.78
CA MET A 125 -10.13 -4.60 -12.21
C MET A 125 -11.64 -4.51 -11.96
N SER A 126 -12.41 -5.40 -12.58
CA SER A 126 -13.85 -5.56 -12.31
C SER A 126 -14.07 -6.56 -11.16
N SER A 127 -15.17 -6.40 -10.41
CA SER A 127 -15.62 -7.39 -9.43
C SER A 127 -16.20 -8.67 -10.06
N LEU A 128 -16.38 -8.69 -11.38
CA LEU A 128 -16.82 -9.88 -12.11
C LEU A 128 -15.67 -10.90 -12.26
N ALA A 129 -16.00 -12.17 -12.08
CA ALA A 129 -15.04 -13.26 -12.26
C ALA A 129 -14.81 -13.58 -13.75
N ASP A 130 -13.54 -13.85 -14.08
CA ASP A 130 -13.08 -14.46 -15.33
C ASP A 130 -12.24 -15.70 -14.97
N GLY A 131 -12.91 -16.84 -14.89
CA GLY A 131 -12.34 -18.07 -14.35
C GLY A 131 -12.01 -17.93 -12.87
N SER A 132 -10.73 -18.16 -12.49
CA SER A 132 -10.25 -18.00 -11.12
C SER A 132 -9.74 -16.59 -10.80
N ARG A 133 -9.96 -15.64 -11.71
CA ARG A 133 -9.43 -14.28 -11.67
C ARG A 133 -10.55 -13.26 -11.70
N LEU A 134 -10.23 -12.01 -11.40
CA LEU A 134 -11.14 -10.89 -11.61
C LEU A 134 -10.95 -10.28 -13.00
N ALA A 135 -12.04 -10.03 -13.71
CA ALA A 135 -12.02 -9.65 -15.12
C ALA A 135 -11.31 -8.30 -15.33
N PRO A 136 -10.47 -8.18 -16.38
CA PRO A 136 -9.86 -6.91 -16.74
C PRO A 136 -10.75 -6.13 -17.72
N VAL A 137 -10.95 -4.83 -17.47
CA VAL A 137 -11.71 -3.93 -18.34
C VAL A 137 -10.79 -2.83 -18.85
N VAL A 138 -10.68 -2.67 -20.16
CA VAL A 138 -9.87 -1.60 -20.76
C VAL A 138 -10.55 -0.25 -20.50
N ILE A 139 -9.78 0.71 -19.96
CA ILE A 139 -10.27 2.06 -19.69
C ILE A 139 -9.31 3.12 -20.21
N THR A 140 -9.84 4.33 -20.39
CA THR A 140 -9.02 5.55 -20.46
C THR A 140 -9.03 6.20 -19.07
N PRO A 141 -7.89 6.25 -18.35
CA PRO A 141 -7.86 6.77 -16.99
C PRO A 141 -8.16 8.28 -16.95
N SER A 142 -8.86 8.71 -15.90
CA SER A 142 -9.16 10.11 -15.56
C SER A 142 -9.20 10.23 -14.04
N ASN A 143 -9.03 11.43 -13.47
CA ASN A 143 -9.03 11.62 -12.01
C ASN A 143 -9.96 12.78 -11.60
N PRO A 144 -11.10 12.51 -10.93
CA PRO A 144 -11.62 11.18 -10.58
C PRO A 144 -12.08 10.40 -11.83
N TYR A 145 -12.11 9.07 -11.72
CA TYR A 145 -12.69 8.21 -12.75
C TYR A 145 -14.21 8.13 -12.57
N LYS A 146 -14.95 8.64 -13.54
CA LYS A 146 -16.42 8.65 -13.55
C LYS A 146 -16.94 7.47 -14.36
N THR A 147 -17.80 6.63 -13.76
CA THR A 147 -18.36 5.47 -14.44
C THR A 147 -19.77 5.13 -13.97
N GLY A 148 -20.60 4.62 -14.89
CA GLY A 148 -21.88 4.00 -14.57
C GLY A 148 -21.77 2.49 -14.30
N ASP A 149 -20.58 1.92 -14.39
CA ASP A 149 -20.29 0.52 -14.10
C ASP A 149 -19.80 0.37 -12.65
N GLU A 150 -20.71 -0.02 -11.76
CA GLU A 150 -20.42 -0.28 -10.34
C GLU A 150 -19.44 -1.44 -10.12
N THR A 151 -19.23 -2.30 -11.11
CA THR A 151 -18.29 -3.43 -10.97
C THR A 151 -16.83 -2.98 -10.96
N LEU A 152 -16.55 -1.78 -11.46
CA LEU A 152 -15.18 -1.21 -11.47
C LEU A 152 -14.84 -0.43 -10.20
N ILE A 153 -15.83 -0.16 -9.34
CA ILE A 153 -15.69 0.66 -8.14
C ILE A 153 -15.42 -0.24 -6.95
N TRP A 154 -14.30 0.00 -6.29
CA TRP A 154 -13.86 -0.71 -5.10
C TRP A 154 -13.74 0.26 -3.93
N THR A 155 -14.41 -0.03 -2.83
CA THR A 155 -14.30 0.72 -1.59
C THR A 155 -13.11 0.20 -0.78
N ILE A 156 -12.13 1.07 -0.54
CA ILE A 156 -11.00 0.80 0.34
C ILE A 156 -11.35 1.33 1.74
N THR A 157 -11.22 0.49 2.76
CA THR A 157 -11.45 0.86 4.16
C THR A 157 -10.25 0.47 5.01
N LYS A 158 -9.81 1.37 5.88
CA LYS A 158 -8.75 1.08 6.86
C LYS A 158 -9.29 0.14 7.95
N SER A 159 -8.59 -0.95 8.22
CA SER A 159 -8.93 -1.94 9.27
C SER A 159 -7.70 -2.18 10.15
N GLY A 160 -7.58 -1.42 11.24
CA GLY A 160 -6.37 -1.41 12.08
C GLY A 160 -5.12 -1.04 11.26
N ASP A 161 -4.08 -1.88 11.31
CA ASP A 161 -2.85 -1.70 10.51
C ASP A 161 -3.00 -2.14 9.05
N ASN A 162 -4.10 -2.80 8.69
CA ASN A 162 -4.40 -3.33 7.37
C ASN A 162 -5.53 -2.55 6.68
N TYR A 163 -6.02 -3.08 5.57
CA TYR A 163 -7.13 -2.57 4.77
C TYR A 163 -8.04 -3.71 4.34
N THR A 164 -9.31 -3.40 4.15
CA THR A 164 -10.23 -4.23 3.37
C THR A 164 -10.58 -3.51 2.08
N ILE A 165 -10.77 -4.28 1.00
CA ILE A 165 -11.21 -3.76 -0.30
C ILE A 165 -12.49 -4.51 -0.65
N SER A 166 -13.58 -3.80 -0.95
CA SER A 166 -14.89 -4.41 -1.20
C SER A 166 -15.64 -3.78 -2.36
N GLN A 167 -16.54 -4.55 -2.94
CA GLN A 167 -17.61 -4.10 -3.81
C GLN A 167 -18.92 -4.52 -3.14
N GLY A 168 -19.66 -3.53 -2.61
CA GLY A 168 -20.78 -3.79 -1.72
C GLY A 168 -20.37 -4.65 -0.50
N GLU A 169 -21.08 -5.74 -0.25
CA GLU A 169 -20.80 -6.69 0.84
C GLU A 169 -19.73 -7.74 0.50
N ASN A 170 -19.15 -7.69 -0.71
CA ASN A 170 -18.19 -8.69 -1.18
C ASN A 170 -16.77 -8.12 -1.17
N TYR A 171 -15.91 -8.70 -0.34
CA TYR A 171 -14.51 -8.33 -0.15
C TYR A 171 -13.60 -9.05 -1.12
N LEU A 172 -12.66 -8.32 -1.72
CA LEU A 172 -11.56 -8.89 -2.50
C LEU A 172 -10.75 -9.86 -1.65
N SER A 173 -10.65 -11.12 -2.06
CA SER A 173 -9.92 -12.16 -1.34
C SER A 173 -9.02 -13.00 -2.24
N TRP A 174 -8.05 -13.65 -1.60
CA TRP A 174 -7.25 -14.73 -2.17
C TRP A 174 -7.53 -16.02 -1.41
N GLU A 175 -7.82 -17.08 -2.16
CA GLU A 175 -8.11 -18.42 -1.61
C GLU A 175 -6.92 -19.37 -1.84
N SER A 176 -6.55 -19.57 -3.10
CA SER A 176 -5.45 -20.46 -3.49
C SER A 176 -4.80 -20.05 -4.81
N ASP A 177 -3.66 -20.66 -5.13
CA ASP A 177 -2.94 -20.50 -6.40
C ASP A 177 -2.81 -19.03 -6.82
N ASN A 178 -3.07 -18.73 -8.08
CA ASN A 178 -3.01 -17.36 -8.60
C ASN A 178 -4.41 -16.70 -8.67
N SER A 179 -5.33 -17.08 -7.80
CA SER A 179 -6.71 -16.58 -7.85
C SER A 179 -6.86 -15.14 -7.36
N ALA A 180 -7.95 -14.49 -7.78
CA ALA A 180 -8.59 -13.40 -7.04
C ALA A 180 -10.09 -13.58 -7.17
N THR A 181 -10.79 -13.49 -6.05
CA THR A 181 -12.24 -13.65 -5.98
C THR A 181 -12.81 -12.58 -5.05
N THR A 182 -14.12 -12.56 -4.90
CA THR A 182 -14.78 -11.85 -3.81
C THR A 182 -15.40 -12.83 -2.81
N SER A 183 -15.51 -12.40 -1.56
CA SER A 183 -16.04 -13.19 -0.44
C SER A 183 -16.89 -12.30 0.46
N THR A 184 -17.93 -12.84 1.08
CA THR A 184 -18.73 -12.10 2.08
C THR A 184 -18.02 -11.95 3.44
N THR A 185 -16.86 -12.60 3.59
CA THR A 185 -16.02 -12.44 4.79
C THR A 185 -14.93 -11.41 4.53
N PRO A 186 -14.76 -10.41 5.43
CA PRO A 186 -13.67 -9.44 5.33
C PRO A 186 -12.32 -10.13 5.16
N TYR A 187 -11.53 -9.65 4.18
CA TYR A 187 -10.20 -10.16 3.90
C TYR A 187 -9.18 -9.03 4.06
N GLU A 188 -8.27 -9.22 5.02
CA GLU A 188 -7.27 -8.21 5.36
C GLU A 188 -6.13 -8.16 4.34
N LEU A 189 -5.86 -6.97 3.86
CA LEU A 189 -4.86 -6.65 2.85
C LEU A 189 -3.89 -5.59 3.37
N VAL A 190 -2.64 -5.68 2.93
CA VAL A 190 -1.62 -4.65 3.15
C VAL A 190 -1.49 -3.85 1.86
N ILE A 191 -1.69 -2.54 1.94
CA ILE A 191 -1.49 -1.62 0.81
C ILE A 191 -0.23 -0.79 1.08
N THR A 192 0.75 -0.90 0.18
CA THR A 192 2.01 -0.15 0.26
C THR A 192 2.17 0.73 -0.97
N LYS A 193 2.45 2.03 -0.77
CA LYS A 193 2.71 2.96 -1.87
C LYS A 193 4.19 2.98 -2.24
N ASN A 194 4.47 2.80 -3.53
CA ASN A 194 5.77 3.14 -4.09
C ASN A 194 5.79 4.65 -4.40
N LYS A 195 6.43 5.43 -3.53
CA LYS A 195 6.43 6.90 -3.61
C LYS A 195 7.07 7.45 -4.89
N SER A 196 8.10 6.79 -5.44
CA SER A 196 8.80 7.31 -6.63
C SER A 196 7.99 7.16 -7.91
N GLU A 197 7.10 6.16 -7.96
CA GLU A 197 6.33 5.81 -9.15
C GLU A 197 4.84 6.19 -9.02
N GLY A 198 4.38 6.49 -7.79
CA GLY A 198 2.97 6.76 -7.51
C GLY A 198 2.09 5.50 -7.59
N THR A 199 2.70 4.32 -7.58
CA THR A 199 2.05 3.02 -7.71
C THR A 199 1.83 2.38 -6.34
N TYR A 200 1.02 1.33 -6.30
CA TYR A 200 0.63 0.64 -5.08
C TYR A 200 0.82 -0.85 -5.23
N GLN A 201 1.27 -1.47 -4.15
CA GLN A 201 1.27 -2.90 -3.97
C GLN A 201 0.13 -3.27 -3.02
N ILE A 202 -0.70 -4.25 -3.41
CA ILE A 202 -1.76 -4.80 -2.58
C ILE A 202 -1.45 -6.27 -2.32
N ALA A 203 -1.19 -6.64 -1.07
CA ALA A 203 -0.81 -7.99 -0.67
C ALA A 203 -1.78 -8.57 0.36
N SER A 204 -1.92 -9.90 0.39
CA SER A 204 -2.61 -10.59 1.49
C SER A 204 -1.90 -10.32 2.81
N ALA A 205 -2.62 -9.87 3.84
CA ALA A 205 -2.04 -9.71 5.17
C ALA A 205 -1.62 -11.05 5.79
N ALA A 206 -2.41 -12.11 5.55
CA ALA A 206 -2.12 -13.45 6.06
C ALA A 206 -0.99 -14.15 5.30
N THR A 207 -0.82 -13.87 4.01
CA THR A 207 0.27 -14.42 3.18
C THR A 207 0.92 -13.33 2.33
N PRO A 208 1.82 -12.51 2.89
CA PRO A 208 2.36 -11.32 2.22
C PRO A 208 3.10 -11.57 0.90
N SER A 209 3.51 -12.80 0.62
CA SER A 209 4.08 -13.19 -0.68
C SER A 209 3.04 -13.24 -1.81
N ARG A 210 1.74 -13.21 -1.49
CA ARG A 210 0.62 -13.16 -2.44
C ARG A 210 0.25 -11.71 -2.67
N ILE A 211 0.56 -11.24 -3.87
CA ILE A 211 0.39 -9.83 -4.23
C ILE A 211 -0.48 -9.75 -5.48
N LEU A 212 -1.53 -8.92 -5.40
CA LEU A 212 -2.48 -8.64 -6.47
C LEU A 212 -1.75 -8.02 -7.67
N ALA A 213 -2.07 -8.52 -8.86
CA ALA A 213 -1.52 -8.07 -10.12
C ALA A 213 -2.48 -8.33 -11.27
N LYS A 214 -2.37 -7.55 -12.34
CA LYS A 214 -2.88 -7.96 -13.65
C LYS A 214 -1.93 -9.00 -14.26
N ASN A 215 -2.47 -10.04 -14.88
CA ASN A 215 -1.65 -10.98 -15.63
C ASN A 215 -0.98 -10.32 -16.86
N ASP A 216 0.21 -10.80 -17.20
CA ASP A 216 0.98 -10.40 -18.38
C ASP A 216 0.34 -10.84 -19.71
N GLN A 217 -0.53 -11.85 -19.70
CA GLN A 217 -1.36 -12.16 -20.85
C GLN A 217 -2.57 -11.22 -20.85
N ALA A 218 -2.76 -10.49 -21.94
CA ALA A 218 -3.83 -9.50 -22.08
C ALA A 218 -5.21 -10.08 -21.70
N ALA A 219 -5.48 -11.31 -22.15
CA ALA A 219 -6.74 -12.03 -21.95
C ALA A 219 -6.97 -12.57 -20.53
N LEU A 220 -5.97 -12.54 -19.64
CA LEU A 220 -6.10 -13.06 -18.28
C LEU A 220 -6.26 -11.91 -17.29
N GLY A 221 -7.22 -12.04 -16.37
CA GLY A 221 -7.55 -11.00 -15.41
C GLY A 221 -6.55 -10.74 -14.29
N PHE A 222 -7.05 -10.13 -13.23
CA PHE A 222 -6.32 -9.84 -12.00
C PHE A 222 -6.29 -11.06 -11.07
N GLY A 223 -5.16 -11.28 -10.40
CA GLY A 223 -5.00 -12.36 -9.43
C GLY A 223 -3.87 -12.09 -8.45
N PHE A 224 -3.80 -12.89 -7.38
CA PHE A 224 -2.71 -12.80 -6.41
C PHE A 224 -1.58 -13.79 -6.75
N TYR A 225 -0.41 -13.27 -7.09
CA TYR A 225 0.74 -14.07 -7.51
C TYR A 225 1.87 -14.05 -6.48
N THR A 226 2.72 -15.08 -6.51
CA THR A 226 4.01 -15.08 -5.81
C THR A 226 5.07 -14.25 -6.56
N GLY A 227 5.97 -13.60 -5.82
CA GLY A 227 7.22 -13.05 -6.39
C GLY A 227 7.19 -11.59 -6.87
N SER A 228 8.18 -11.24 -7.70
CA SER A 228 8.68 -9.89 -8.01
C SER A 228 8.08 -9.22 -9.25
N GLN A 229 6.90 -9.63 -9.72
CA GLN A 229 6.28 -8.94 -10.85
C GLN A 229 6.14 -7.46 -10.46
N THR A 230 6.48 -6.55 -11.37
CA THR A 230 6.24 -5.11 -11.19
C THR A 230 4.74 -4.90 -11.25
N LYS A 231 4.13 -4.94 -10.07
CA LYS A 231 2.70 -4.95 -9.79
C LYS A 231 2.26 -3.53 -9.50
N ASP A 232 2.56 -2.65 -10.44
CA ASP A 232 2.36 -1.22 -10.35
C ASP A 232 0.89 -0.91 -10.53
N LEU A 233 0.12 -1.21 -9.49
CA LEU A 233 -1.29 -0.84 -9.45
C LEU A 233 -1.37 0.67 -9.26
N THR A 234 -2.32 1.32 -9.90
CA THR A 234 -2.71 2.68 -9.52
C THR A 234 -4.11 2.66 -8.94
N LEU A 235 -4.32 3.52 -7.95
CA LEU A 235 -5.59 3.71 -7.27
C LEU A 235 -6.13 5.07 -7.68
N ILE A 236 -7.16 5.07 -8.51
CA ILE A 236 -7.77 6.29 -9.04
C ILE A 236 -9.07 6.53 -8.26
N PRO A 237 -9.26 7.67 -7.58
CA PRO A 237 -10.53 8.01 -6.94
C PRO A 237 -11.70 7.83 -7.92
N ALA A 238 -12.74 7.13 -7.50
CA ALA A 238 -13.88 6.78 -8.34
C ALA A 238 -15.13 7.56 -7.93
N GLU A 239 -15.95 7.89 -8.93
CA GLU A 239 -17.27 8.49 -8.75
C GLU A 239 -18.28 7.68 -9.57
N TYR A 240 -19.27 7.10 -8.89
CA TYR A 240 -20.40 6.49 -9.60
C TYR A 240 -21.26 7.58 -10.22
N VAL A 241 -21.41 7.52 -11.55
CA VAL A 241 -22.25 8.43 -12.32
C VAL A 241 -23.18 7.58 -13.16
N LYS A 242 -24.49 7.66 -12.88
CA LYS A 242 -25.49 7.02 -13.73
C LYS A 242 -25.49 7.71 -15.09
N LEU A 243 -24.84 7.08 -16.06
CA LEU A 243 -24.74 7.59 -17.43
C LEU A 243 -26.13 7.62 -18.09
N PRO A 244 -26.39 8.58 -18.99
CA PRO A 244 -27.63 8.62 -19.74
C PRO A 244 -27.83 7.34 -20.56
N GLU A 245 -28.99 6.71 -20.41
CA GLU A 245 -29.39 5.54 -21.20
C GLU A 245 -30.48 5.94 -22.21
N ILE A 246 -30.27 5.57 -23.47
CA ILE A 246 -31.28 5.70 -24.53
C ILE A 246 -31.78 4.30 -24.87
N THR A 247 -33.05 4.04 -24.57
CA THR A 247 -33.73 2.82 -24.99
C THR A 247 -34.65 3.14 -26.17
N LEU A 248 -34.41 2.47 -27.29
CA LEU A 248 -35.26 2.52 -28.48
C LEU A 248 -36.10 1.25 -28.56
N ASP A 249 -37.42 1.43 -28.56
CA ASP A 249 -38.39 0.39 -28.95
C ASP A 249 -39.23 0.89 -30.14
N GLN A 250 -39.88 -0.01 -30.86
CA GLN A 250 -40.70 0.28 -32.05
C GLN A 250 -41.78 1.34 -31.82
N THR A 251 -42.18 1.58 -30.56
CA THR A 251 -43.24 2.53 -30.21
C THR A 251 -42.84 3.63 -29.24
N THR A 252 -41.63 3.57 -28.65
CA THR A 252 -41.21 4.52 -27.62
C THR A 252 -39.72 4.83 -27.67
N LEU A 253 -39.37 6.10 -27.50
CA LEU A 253 -38.03 6.58 -27.18
C LEU A 253 -38.00 6.95 -25.69
N THR A 254 -37.20 6.24 -24.89
CA THR A 254 -37.00 6.57 -23.48
C THR A 254 -35.59 7.09 -23.27
N LEU A 255 -35.45 8.29 -22.71
CA LEU A 255 -34.19 8.88 -22.28
C LEU A 255 -34.17 8.89 -20.75
N SER A 256 -33.23 8.16 -20.15
CA SER A 256 -33.02 8.13 -18.70
C SER A 256 -31.68 8.79 -18.37
N TYR A 257 -31.69 9.96 -17.74
CA TYR A 257 -30.48 10.62 -17.24
C TYR A 257 -30.64 10.93 -15.76
N ASN A 258 -29.52 10.98 -15.04
CA ASN A 258 -29.46 11.34 -13.62
C ASN A 258 -28.45 12.49 -13.43
N ASP A 259 -28.47 13.44 -14.35
CA ASP A 259 -27.75 14.70 -14.23
C ASP A 259 -28.74 15.86 -14.01
N THR A 260 -28.22 16.99 -13.53
CA THR A 260 -28.99 18.22 -13.34
C THR A 260 -28.97 19.12 -14.58
N GLU A 261 -28.44 18.64 -15.71
CA GLU A 261 -28.28 19.44 -16.92
C GLU A 261 -29.53 19.39 -17.79
N THR A 262 -29.82 20.51 -18.45
CA THR A 262 -30.94 20.60 -19.39
C THR A 262 -30.47 20.10 -20.75
N HIS A 263 -31.00 18.96 -21.19
CA HIS A 263 -30.73 18.39 -22.51
C HIS A 263 -31.79 18.84 -23.51
N TYR A 264 -31.35 19.38 -24.65
CA TYR A 264 -32.23 19.82 -25.74
C TYR A 264 -32.35 18.72 -26.79
N ILE A 265 -33.58 18.33 -27.13
CA ILE A 265 -33.86 17.53 -28.32
C ILE A 265 -34.16 18.51 -29.47
N PRO A 266 -33.28 18.64 -30.48
CA PRO A 266 -33.56 19.50 -31.62
C PRO A 266 -34.79 18.98 -32.36
N ARG A 267 -35.70 19.90 -32.71
CA ARG A 267 -36.86 19.62 -33.56
C ARG A 267 -36.44 19.38 -35.00
#